data_AF-A0A7C0U3S7-F1
#
_entry.id   AF-A0A7C0U3S7-F1
#
_cell.length_a   1.000
_cell.length_b   1.000
_cell.length_c   1.000
_cell.angle_alpha   90.00
_cell.angle_beta   90.00
_cell.angle_gamma   90.00
#
_symmetry.space_group_name_H-M   'P 1'
#
loop_
_entity.id
_entity.type
_entity.pdbx_description
1 polymer ?
#
loop_
_entity_poly.entity_id
_entity_poly.type
_entity_poly.pdbx_seq_one_letter_code
_entity_poly.pdbx_strand_id
1 'polypeptide(L)' 'MSKKKLIIKVKEIKGNCPIFKIGDTIFIENGYILRLEKPICMHSLTSIMPYYVALSRGIKPQELGLGKDNKAYVQC' A
#
# COMPACT_ATOMS: atom_id res chain seq x y z
N MET A 1 0.66 8.27 21.78
CA MET A 1 -0.10 8.39 20.51
C MET A 1 0.13 7.12 19.70
N SER A 2 -0.90 6.30 19.44
CA SER A 2 -0.76 5.12 18.58
C SER A 2 -0.31 5.54 17.18
N LYS A 3 0.84 5.05 16.73
CA LYS A 3 1.34 5.27 15.38
C LYS A 3 0.29 4.76 14.38
N LYS A 4 -0.33 5.65 13.62
CA LYS A 4 -1.16 5.25 12.46
C LYS A 4 -0.21 4.61 11.45
N LYS A 5 -0.45 3.33 11.16
CA LYS A 5 0.39 2.50 10.28
C LYS A 5 -0.47 1.97 9.15
N LEU A 6 -0.24 2.47 7.93
CA LEU A 6 -0.80 1.87 6.73
C LEU A 6 0.10 0.69 6.33
N ILE A 7 -0.50 -0.47 6.17
CA ILE A 7 0.18 -1.71 5.78
C ILE A 7 -0.24 -2.04 4.36
N ILE A 8 0.74 -2.08 3.46
CA ILE A 8 0.55 -2.49 2.07
C ILE A 8 1.18 -3.87 1.93
N LYS A 9 0.42 -4.84 1.41
CA LYS A 9 0.87 -6.22 1.26
C LYS A 9 0.68 -6.66 -0.18
N VAL A 10 1.68 -7.34 -0.73
CA VAL A 10 1.58 -8.01 -2.02
C VAL A 10 0.67 -9.22 -1.87
N LYS A 11 -0.57 -9.09 -2.34
CA LYS A 11 -1.62 -10.11 -2.22
C LYS A 11 -1.52 -11.17 -3.32
N GLU A 12 -1.21 -10.76 -4.54
CA GLU A 12 -1.22 -11.60 -5.73
C GLU A 12 -0.21 -11.05 -6.74
N ILE A 13 0.37 -11.94 -7.54
CA ILE A 13 1.20 -11.60 -8.70
C ILE A 13 0.64 -12.32 -9.90
N LYS A 14 0.20 -11.58 -10.91
CA LYS A 14 -0.20 -12.12 -12.22
C LYS A 14 0.99 -11.99 -13.18
N GLY A 15 1.46 -13.12 -13.71
CA GLY A 15 2.69 -13.15 -14.50
C GLY A 15 3.93 -13.17 -13.61
N ASN A 16 4.85 -12.23 -13.81
CA ASN A 16 6.13 -12.18 -13.10
C ASN A 16 6.42 -10.78 -12.55
N CYS A 17 6.79 -10.69 -11.27
CA CYS A 17 7.32 -9.46 -10.66
C CYS A 17 8.77 -9.72 -10.24
N PRO A 18 9.76 -8.99 -10.78
CA PRO A 18 11.17 -9.21 -10.43
C PRO A 18 11.55 -8.61 -9.06
N ILE A 19 10.71 -7.73 -8.50
CA ILE A 19 11.02 -7.00 -7.25
C ILE A 19 10.35 -7.65 -6.04
N PHE A 20 9.07 -8.02 -6.16
CA PHE A 20 8.26 -8.47 -5.03
C PHE A 20 7.89 -9.94 -5.11
N LYS A 21 7.66 -10.53 -3.94
CA LYS A 21 7.03 -11.84 -3.75
C LYS A 21 5.69 -11.68 -3.04
N ILE A 22 4.78 -12.63 -3.26
CA ILE A 22 3.52 -12.67 -2.50
C ILE A 22 3.85 -12.72 -1.02
N GLY A 23 3.21 -11.85 -0.24
CA GLY A 23 3.48 -11.71 1.19
C GLY A 23 4.37 -10.54 1.58
N ASP A 24 5.16 -9.99 0.65
CA ASP A 24 6.00 -8.82 0.93
C ASP A 24 5.16 -7.63 1.41
N THR A 25 5.74 -6.86 2.34
CA THR A 25 5.06 -5.74 3.00
C THR A 25 5.83 -4.43 2.86
N ILE A 26 5.08 -3.35 2.66
CA ILE A 26 5.53 -1.97 2.71
C ILE A 26 4.75 -1.27 3.82
N PHE A 27 5.43 -0.42 4.58
CA PHE A 27 4.81 0.31 5.68
C PHE A 27 4.87 1.81 5.43
N ILE A 28 3.76 2.49 5.69
CA ILE A 28 3.72 3.95 5.76
C ILE A 28 3.32 4.32 7.19
N GLU A 29 4.29 4.87 7.92
CA GLU A 29 4.12 5.33 9.30
C GLU A 29 3.75 6.81 9.31
N ASN A 30 2.83 7.18 10.21
CA ASN A 30 2.36 8.56 10.39
C ASN A 30 1.79 9.21 9.12
N GLY A 31 1.53 8.43 8.07
CA GLY A 31 0.99 8.90 6.78
C GLY A 31 1.99 9.59 5.86
N TYR A 32 3.31 9.53 6.14
CA TYR A 32 4.33 10.11 5.27
C TYR A 32 5.71 9.44 5.37
N ILE A 33 5.96 8.61 6.38
CA ILE A 33 7.25 7.93 6.56
C ILE A 33 7.17 6.56 5.89
N LEU A 34 7.78 6.44 4.71
CA LEU A 34 7.92 5.17 4.03
C LEU A 34 9.03 4.33 4.71
N ARG A 35 8.69 3.16 5.23
CA ARG A 35 9.64 2.17 5.74
C ARG A 35 9.69 0.95 4.84
N LEU A 36 10.91 0.60 4.46
CA LEU A 36 11.21 -0.46 3.52
C LEU A 36 12.17 -1.48 4.16
N GLU A 37 11.86 -2.77 4.01
CA GLU A 37 12.77 -3.87 4.31
C GLU A 37 13.53 -4.34 3.05
N LYS A 38 13.02 -3.97 1.87
CA LYS A 38 13.53 -4.32 0.55
C LYS A 38 13.41 -3.11 -0.40
N PRO A 39 14.13 -3.09 -1.53
CA PRO A 39 13.93 -2.05 -2.54
C PRO A 39 12.46 -1.92 -2.95
N ILE A 40 12.02 -0.69 -3.20
CA ILE A 40 10.68 -0.40 -3.70
C ILE A 40 10.68 -0.33 -5.23
N CYS A 41 9.67 -0.92 -5.88
CA CYS A 41 9.44 -0.77 -7.32
C CYS A 41 8.74 0.57 -7.59
N MET A 42 9.25 1.36 -8.54
CA MET A 42 8.63 2.63 -8.95
C MET A 42 7.19 2.44 -9.47
N HIS A 43 6.89 1.36 -10.20
CA HIS A 43 5.52 1.07 -10.64
C HIS A 43 4.56 0.89 -9.45
N SER A 44 4.98 0.12 -8.44
CA SER A 44 4.18 -0.08 -7.22
C SER A 44 4.03 1.20 -6.43
N LEU A 45 5.10 2.00 -6.31
CA LEU A 45 5.01 3.28 -5.63
C LEU A 45 4.00 4.20 -6.33
N THR A 46 4.08 4.32 -7.66
CA THR A 46 3.16 5.15 -8.45
C THR A 46 1.70 4.73 -8.30
N SER A 47 1.39 3.43 -8.19
CA SER A 47 0.01 2.98 -7.98
C SER A 47 -0.54 3.27 -6.57
N ILE A 48 0.35 3.43 -5.59
CA ILE A 48 0.00 3.71 -4.18
C ILE A 48 -0.07 5.23 -3.90
N MET A 49 0.77 6.02 -4.57
CA MET A 49 0.95 7.46 -4.35
C MET A 49 -0.34 8.29 -4.31
N PRO A 50 -1.35 8.08 -5.18
CA PRO A 50 -2.57 8.87 -5.15
C PRO A 50 -3.41 8.69 -3.87
N TYR A 51 -3.22 7.58 -3.15
CA TYR A 51 -4.18 7.14 -2.13
C TYR A 51 -3.59 7.02 -0.73
N TYR A 52 -2.27 6.87 -0.59
CA TYR A 52 -1.68 6.52 0.70
C TYR A 52 -1.96 7.54 1.81
N VAL A 53 -2.02 8.84 1.49
CA VAL A 53 -2.30 9.89 2.48
C VAL A 53 -3.72 9.73 3.02
N ALA A 54 -4.71 9.55 2.13
CA ALA A 54 -6.11 9.39 2.52
C ALA A 54 -6.31 8.11 3.35
N LEU A 55 -5.75 6.98 2.87
CA LEU A 55 -5.81 5.71 3.58
C LEU A 55 -5.11 5.76 4.94
N SER A 56 -3.96 6.43 5.04
CA SER A 56 -3.23 6.59 6.31
C SER A 56 -3.97 7.48 7.31
N ARG A 57 -4.83 8.39 6.83
CA ARG A 57 -5.67 9.24 7.69
C ARG A 57 -6.94 8.54 8.17
N GLY A 58 -7.32 7.42 7.53
CA GLY A 58 -8.47 6.60 7.91
C GLY A 58 -9.69 6.76 7.00
N ILE A 59 -9.52 7.37 5.81
CA ILE A 59 -10.58 7.38 4.78
C ILE A 59 -10.83 5.93 4.33
N LYS A 60 -12.10 5.54 4.26
CA LYS A 60 -12.44 4.15 3.92
C LYS A 60 -12.12 3.87 2.45
N PRO A 61 -11.56 2.70 2.12
CA PRO A 61 -11.33 2.26 0.74
C PRO A 61 -12.55 2.42 -0.19
N GLN A 62 -13.77 2.24 0.31
CA GLN A 62 -15.02 2.41 -0.44
C GLN A 62 -15.21 3.84 -0.93
N GLU A 63 -14.87 4.83 -0.09
CA GLU A 63 -14.99 6.26 -0.43
C GLU A 63 -14.04 6.66 -1.55
N LEU A 64 -12.96 5.88 -1.73
CA LEU A 64 -11.96 6.06 -2.78
C LEU A 64 -12.21 5.19 -4.02
N GLY A 65 -13.26 4.35 -4.01
CA GLY A 65 -13.52 3.39 -5.09
C GLY A 65 -12.48 2.27 -5.23
N LEU A 66 -11.68 2.01 -4.19
CA LEU A 66 -10.54 1.07 -4.24
C LEU A 66 -10.84 -0.30 -3.63
N GLY A 67 -11.98 -0.47 -2.97
CA GLY A 67 -12.28 -1.73 -2.28
C GLY A 67 -13.44 -1.62 -1.31
N LYS A 68 -13.44 -2.54 -0.35
CA LYS A 68 -14.47 -2.68 0.68
C LYS A 68 -13.84 -2.92 2.05
N ASP A 69 -14.61 -2.60 3.07
CA ASP A 69 -14.27 -2.59 4.49
C ASP A 69 -13.00 -1.79 4.78
N ASN A 70 -11.97 -2.41 5.35
CA ASN A 70 -10.68 -1.78 5.64
C ASN A 70 -9.60 -2.23 4.64
N LYS A 71 -9.98 -2.68 3.44
CA LYS A 71 -9.06 -3.18 2.42
C LYS A 71 -9.23 -2.44 1.09
N ALA A 72 -8.17 -1.76 0.67
CA ALA A 72 -8.02 -1.20 -0.67
C ALA A 72 -7.16 -2.14 -1.54
N TYR A 73 -7.42 -2.16 -2.84
CA TYR A 73 -6.64 -2.89 -3.82
C TYR A 73 -6.22 -1.94 -4.95
N VAL A 74 -4.93 -1.99 -5.28
CA VAL A 74 -4.36 -1.32 -6.44
C VAL A 74 -3.47 -2.31 -7.17
N GLN A 75 -3.30 -2.10 -8.47
CA GLN A 75 -2.40 -2.86 -9.31
C GLN A 75 -1.36 -1.92 -9.90
N CYS A 76 -0.13 -2.38 -10.00
CA CYS A 76 0.94 -1.73 -10.75
C CYS A 76 1.32 -2.55 -11.99
#